data_AF-K2PFJ6-F1
#
_entry.id   AF-K2PFJ6-F1
#
_cell.length_a   1.000
_cell.length_b   1.000
_cell.length_c   1.000
_cell.angle_alpha   90.00
_cell.angle_beta   90.00
_cell.angle_gamma   90.00
#
_symmetry.space_group_name_H-M   'P 1'
#
loop_
_entity.id
_entity.type
_entity.pdbx_description
1 polymer ?
#
loop_
_entity_poly.entity_id
_entity_poly.type
_entity_poly.pdbx_seq_one_letter_code
_entity_poly.pdbx_strand_id
1 'polypeptide(L)'
;MFPRFRELYYITHIDNVPSILEKGILSHAEIERQSINCKKVYDNSIVLKRKSRLLADNRSLWEFANLYFQPRNPMLYRLLVQGLKPKDLAIVAVKWTIMKRDDILITDGNAASSETQIYRKSEIKNIKNIISVKDMEYWREEDGSKRKIMAECLVPQCVDPRYISAIYVSDHEVASNLKKAINNRNIPVIPDPTFFFLPNREIKLTQNLSLVEGDMFFSRMQTLTVSVNTVGVMGKGLASRVKYQFPDVYVVFQDACKKKELEFGKPYLYKRESSLDAFLAEDGEKLSDLNHQTWFLLFPTKRHWKNMSEIKGIESGLRWIVENYKKEGIKSLAVPALGCGLGGLEWSIVGPLMCRYLTKLEIPVQIYLPLEKRIPDVQLSPKFLLDS
;
A
#
# COMPACT_ATOMS: atom_id res chain seq x y z
N MET A 1 13.34 -0.04 13.34
CA MET A 1 11.87 -0.02 13.18
C MET A 1 11.28 -0.40 14.54
N PHE A 2 10.63 0.51 15.25
CA PHE A 2 9.97 0.18 16.53
C PHE A 2 8.94 -0.92 16.28
N PRO A 3 8.88 -2.00 17.08
CA PRO A 3 7.99 -3.11 16.78
C PRO A 3 6.55 -2.63 17.03
N ARG A 4 5.79 -2.37 15.95
CA ARG A 4 4.33 -2.07 15.92
C ARG A 4 3.46 -3.22 16.47
N PHE A 5 3.97 -4.03 17.40
CA PHE A 5 3.50 -5.41 17.61
C PHE A 5 2.23 -5.57 18.47
N ARG A 6 1.61 -4.52 18.98
CA ARG A 6 0.56 -4.67 20.02
C ARG A 6 -0.59 -3.66 19.94
N GLU A 7 -1.07 -3.40 18.74
CA GLU A 7 -2.29 -2.63 18.55
C GLU A 7 -3.19 -3.32 17.53
N LEU A 8 -4.49 -3.08 17.67
CA LEU A 8 -5.52 -3.35 16.68
C LEU A 8 -6.01 -2.00 16.16
N TYR A 9 -6.61 -1.98 14.98
CA TYR A 9 -6.82 -0.72 14.26
C TYR A 9 -8.24 -0.59 13.74
N TYR A 10 -8.84 0.57 13.95
CA TYR A 10 -10.13 0.93 13.39
C TYR A 10 -9.97 2.08 12.40
N ILE A 11 -10.46 1.89 11.18
CA ILE A 11 -10.41 2.88 10.10
C ILE A 11 -11.71 3.67 10.11
N THR A 12 -11.63 5.00 10.11
CA THR A 12 -12.81 5.87 10.16
C THR A 12 -12.57 7.21 9.47
N HIS A 13 -13.64 7.98 9.25
CA HIS A 13 -13.51 9.38 8.87
C HIS A 13 -12.97 10.20 10.04
N ILE A 14 -12.09 11.17 9.76
CA ILE A 14 -11.45 12.01 10.78
C ILE A 14 -12.46 12.75 11.68
N ASP A 15 -13.56 13.25 11.09
CA ASP A 15 -14.68 13.89 11.81
C ASP A 15 -15.33 13.02 12.89
N ASN A 16 -15.19 11.68 12.84
CA ASN A 16 -15.75 10.79 13.85
C ASN A 16 -14.83 10.63 15.06
N VAL A 17 -13.56 11.07 14.99
CA VAL A 17 -12.59 10.87 16.07
C VAL A 17 -13.07 11.50 17.40
N PRO A 18 -13.58 12.74 17.45
CA PRO A 18 -14.04 13.32 18.72
C PRO A 18 -15.10 12.46 19.42
N SER A 19 -16.10 11.96 18.67
CA SER A 19 -17.17 11.12 19.23
C SER A 19 -16.66 9.74 19.63
N ILE A 20 -15.74 9.15 18.86
CA ILE A 20 -15.09 7.88 19.22
C ILE A 20 -14.28 7.99 20.51
N LEU A 21 -13.59 9.11 20.73
CA LEU A 21 -12.84 9.32 21.97
C LEU A 21 -13.74 9.54 23.19
N GLU A 22 -15.01 9.89 23.00
CA GLU A 22 -16.00 10.08 24.06
C GLU A 22 -16.80 8.80 24.32
N LYS A 23 -17.32 8.16 23.27
CA LYS A 23 -18.29 7.06 23.35
C LYS A 23 -17.68 5.69 23.07
N GLY A 24 -16.47 5.65 22.52
CA GLY A 24 -15.80 4.43 22.09
C GLY A 24 -16.04 4.13 20.62
N ILE A 25 -15.45 3.03 20.14
CA ILE A 25 -15.71 2.52 18.79
C ILE A 25 -16.97 1.65 18.88
N LEU A 26 -18.08 2.15 18.36
CA LEU A 26 -19.38 1.48 18.42
C LEU A 26 -19.57 0.54 17.23
N SER A 27 -20.31 -0.54 17.46
CA SER A 27 -20.85 -1.39 16.41
C SER A 27 -21.89 -0.63 15.58
N HIS A 28 -22.19 -1.11 14.37
CA HIS A 28 -23.23 -0.49 13.55
C HIS A 28 -24.60 -0.52 14.22
N ALA A 29 -24.92 -1.61 14.93
CA ALA A 29 -26.16 -1.73 15.69
C ALA A 29 -26.25 -0.66 16.79
N GLU A 30 -25.17 -0.40 17.52
CA GLU A 30 -25.14 0.64 18.55
C GLU A 30 -25.21 2.06 17.98
N ILE A 31 -24.60 2.32 16.82
CA ILE A 31 -24.71 3.61 16.12
C ILE A 31 -26.18 3.90 15.76
N GLU A 32 -26.90 2.92 15.22
CA GLU A 32 -28.33 3.08 14.90
C GLU A 32 -29.18 3.20 16.17
N ARG A 33 -28.97 2.32 17.16
CA ARG A 33 -29.72 2.30 18.42
C ARG A 33 -29.63 3.63 19.17
N GLN A 34 -28.46 4.25 19.15
CA GLN A 34 -28.19 5.53 19.81
C GLN A 34 -28.38 6.75 18.90
N SER A 35 -28.82 6.56 17.65
CA SER A 35 -29.02 7.63 16.65
C SER A 35 -27.81 8.55 16.51
N ILE A 36 -26.60 7.98 16.50
CA ILE A 36 -25.36 8.75 16.45
C ILE A 36 -25.12 9.21 15.02
N ASN A 37 -25.01 10.53 14.84
CA ASN A 37 -24.57 11.11 13.57
C ASN A 37 -23.09 10.78 13.34
N CYS A 38 -22.82 9.82 12.47
CA CYS A 38 -21.49 9.34 12.12
C CYS A 38 -21.28 9.51 10.62
N LYS A 39 -20.13 10.09 10.24
CA LYS A 39 -19.75 10.21 8.83
C LYS A 39 -19.29 8.85 8.32
N LYS A 40 -20.15 8.22 7.53
CA LYS A 40 -19.90 6.88 6.96
C LYS A 40 -18.80 6.97 5.91
N VAL A 41 -17.80 6.09 6.01
CA VAL A 41 -16.78 5.90 4.96
C VAL A 41 -17.06 4.66 4.11
N TYR A 42 -17.87 3.73 4.61
CA TYR A 42 -18.04 2.41 4.02
C TYR A 42 -19.12 2.38 2.93
N ASP A 43 -18.93 1.47 1.98
CA ASP A 43 -19.89 1.16 0.93
C ASP A 43 -21.12 0.44 1.52
N ASN A 44 -22.32 0.90 1.16
CA ASN A 44 -23.57 0.32 1.64
C ASN A 44 -23.68 -1.18 1.30
N SER A 45 -23.20 -1.62 0.13
CA SER A 45 -23.25 -3.02 -0.27
C SER A 45 -22.40 -3.93 0.62
N ILE A 46 -21.22 -3.45 1.05
CA ILE A 46 -20.31 -4.18 1.95
C ILE A 46 -20.92 -4.27 3.35
N VAL A 47 -21.52 -3.18 3.81
CA VAL A 47 -22.13 -3.15 5.16
C VAL A 47 -23.42 -3.98 5.22
N LEU A 48 -24.19 -4.06 4.14
CA LEU A 48 -25.33 -4.98 4.05
C LEU A 48 -24.91 -6.45 4.12
N LYS A 49 -23.80 -6.86 3.48
CA LYS A 49 -23.23 -8.22 3.62
C LYS A 49 -22.91 -8.54 5.08
N ARG A 50 -22.40 -7.57 5.86
CA ARG A 50 -22.14 -7.75 7.29
C ARG A 50 -23.45 -7.90 8.09
N LYS A 51 -24.52 -7.22 7.70
CA LYS A 51 -25.82 -7.30 8.39
C LYS A 51 -26.44 -8.69 8.25
N SER A 52 -26.38 -9.27 7.05
CA SER A 52 -26.95 -10.58 6.75
C SER A 52 -26.12 -11.77 7.24
N ARG A 53 -24.81 -11.58 7.51
CA ARG A 53 -23.96 -12.65 8.03
C ARG A 53 -24.20 -12.88 9.52
N LEU A 54 -24.81 -14.02 9.83
CA LEU A 54 -25.06 -14.49 11.20
C LEU A 54 -23.91 -15.38 11.69
N LEU A 55 -23.62 -15.25 12.98
CA LEU A 55 -22.71 -16.10 13.73
C LEU A 55 -23.44 -17.35 14.26
N ALA A 56 -22.68 -18.31 14.80
CA ALA A 56 -23.24 -19.54 15.37
C ALA A 56 -24.23 -19.32 16.53
N ASP A 57 -24.17 -18.17 17.20
CA ASP A 57 -25.10 -17.75 18.24
C ASP A 57 -26.23 -16.83 17.73
N ASN A 58 -26.43 -16.80 16.40
CA ASN A 58 -27.41 -15.97 15.69
C ASN A 58 -27.19 -14.45 15.78
N ARG A 59 -26.10 -13.96 16.39
CA ARG A 59 -25.78 -12.54 16.32
C ARG A 59 -25.28 -12.18 14.92
N SER A 60 -25.67 -11.00 14.44
CA SER A 60 -25.11 -10.42 13.22
C SER A 60 -23.74 -9.82 13.48
N LEU A 61 -22.87 -9.73 12.47
CA LEU A 61 -21.61 -8.98 12.57
C LEU A 61 -21.81 -7.49 12.88
N TRP A 62 -23.01 -6.96 12.64
CA TRP A 62 -23.38 -5.59 13.00
C TRP A 62 -23.42 -5.33 14.51
N GLU A 63 -23.54 -6.38 15.32
CA GLU A 63 -23.48 -6.30 16.78
C GLU A 63 -22.04 -6.14 17.30
N PHE A 64 -21.04 -6.11 16.43
CA PHE A 64 -19.62 -6.05 16.81
C PHE A 64 -18.93 -4.82 16.21
N ALA A 65 -18.13 -4.15 17.03
CA ALA A 65 -17.10 -3.23 16.57
C ALA A 65 -15.92 -4.05 16.02
N ASN A 66 -15.53 -3.80 14.76
CA ASN A 66 -14.48 -4.55 14.10
C ASN A 66 -13.13 -3.82 14.14
N LEU A 67 -12.08 -4.51 14.58
CA LEU A 67 -10.73 -3.98 14.62
C LEU A 67 -9.81 -4.83 13.74
N TYR A 68 -9.09 -4.24 12.81
CA TYR A 68 -8.14 -4.94 11.95
C TYR A 68 -6.81 -5.20 12.67
N PHE A 69 -6.17 -6.32 12.36
CA PHE A 69 -4.77 -6.55 12.73
C PHE A 69 -3.79 -5.72 11.87
N GLN A 70 -4.20 -5.41 10.64
CA GLN A 70 -3.45 -4.62 9.66
C GLN A 70 -4.39 -3.58 9.03
N PRO A 71 -4.25 -2.27 9.31
CA PRO A 71 -5.11 -1.25 8.72
C PRO A 71 -4.74 -0.97 7.25
N ARG A 72 -3.49 -1.20 6.85
CA ARG A 72 -3.05 -1.08 5.45
C ARG A 72 -3.50 -2.30 4.66
N ASN A 73 -4.79 -2.32 4.32
CA ASN A 73 -5.47 -3.48 3.73
C ASN A 73 -6.39 -3.06 2.54
N PRO A 74 -7.01 -4.02 1.83
CA PRO A 74 -7.89 -3.77 0.68
C PRO A 74 -9.06 -2.82 0.96
N MET A 75 -9.61 -2.81 2.18
CA MET A 75 -10.71 -1.94 2.54
C MET A 75 -10.25 -0.48 2.59
N LEU A 76 -9.16 -0.18 3.29
CA LEU A 76 -8.59 1.16 3.30
C LEU A 76 -8.17 1.61 1.89
N TYR A 77 -7.58 0.70 1.10
CA TYR A 77 -7.21 0.99 -0.27
C TYR A 77 -8.42 1.39 -1.12
N ARG A 78 -9.55 0.67 -0.98
CA ARG A 78 -10.83 0.99 -1.64
C ARG A 78 -11.28 2.42 -1.34
N LEU A 79 -11.26 2.82 -0.06
CA LEU A 79 -11.68 4.16 0.34
C LEU A 79 -10.91 5.26 -0.39
N LEU A 80 -9.60 5.08 -0.50
CA LEU A 80 -8.71 6.05 -1.14
C LEU A 80 -8.92 6.13 -2.66
N VAL A 81 -9.18 5.00 -3.33
CA VAL A 81 -9.44 5.00 -4.78
C VAL A 81 -10.84 5.51 -5.13
N GLN A 82 -11.80 5.41 -4.21
CA GLN A 82 -13.15 5.96 -4.38
C GLN A 82 -13.25 7.47 -4.12
N GLY A 83 -12.11 8.13 -3.86
CA GLY A 83 -12.02 9.59 -3.81
C GLY A 83 -11.90 10.20 -2.41
N LEU A 84 -11.96 9.42 -1.33
CA LEU A 84 -11.57 9.92 -0.02
C LEU A 84 -10.07 10.22 -0.02
N LYS A 85 -9.68 11.38 0.49
CA LYS A 85 -8.28 11.75 0.57
C LYS A 85 -7.68 11.20 1.86
N PRO A 86 -6.37 10.93 1.92
CA PRO A 86 -5.70 10.51 3.15
C PRO A 86 -6.01 11.41 4.35
N LYS A 87 -6.14 12.73 4.13
CA LYS A 87 -6.48 13.72 5.16
C LYS A 87 -7.90 13.60 5.74
N ASP A 88 -8.81 12.94 5.03
CA ASP A 88 -10.20 12.75 5.44
C ASP A 88 -10.34 11.52 6.36
N LEU A 89 -9.28 10.73 6.50
CA LEU A 89 -9.27 9.46 7.22
C LEU A 89 -8.42 9.55 8.49
N ALA A 90 -8.79 8.72 9.47
CA ALA A 90 -8.02 8.47 10.66
C ALA A 90 -8.01 6.98 10.98
N ILE A 91 -6.90 6.51 11.55
CA ILE A 91 -6.77 5.15 12.06
C ILE A 91 -6.65 5.21 13.57
N VAL A 92 -7.67 4.71 14.26
CA VAL A 92 -7.72 4.64 15.72
C VAL A 92 -7.03 3.37 16.17
N ALA A 93 -5.96 3.51 16.93
CA ALA A 93 -5.22 2.40 17.50
C ALA A 93 -5.80 2.00 18.86
N VAL A 94 -5.94 0.69 19.05
CA VAL A 94 -6.55 0.05 20.21
C VAL A 94 -5.53 -0.88 20.85
N LYS A 95 -5.31 -0.70 22.16
CA LYS A 95 -4.39 -1.49 22.97
C LYS A 95 -4.68 -2.98 22.82
N TRP A 96 -3.64 -3.77 22.56
CA TRP A 96 -3.72 -5.24 22.51
C TRP A 96 -4.32 -5.89 23.76
N THR A 97 -4.29 -5.21 24.91
CA THR A 97 -4.92 -5.72 26.15
C THR A 97 -6.40 -6.04 25.99
N ILE A 98 -7.08 -5.49 24.98
CA ILE A 98 -8.47 -5.87 24.66
C ILE A 98 -8.60 -7.37 24.33
N MET A 99 -7.55 -8.00 23.80
CA MET A 99 -7.47 -9.45 23.53
C MET A 99 -7.59 -10.32 24.79
N LYS A 100 -7.51 -9.71 25.99
CA LYS A 100 -7.72 -10.41 27.26
C LYS A 100 -9.18 -10.70 27.56
N ARG A 101 -10.12 -9.97 26.94
CA ARG A 101 -11.56 -10.27 27.04
C ARG A 101 -11.85 -11.68 26.52
N ASP A 102 -12.92 -12.29 27.02
CA ASP A 102 -13.32 -13.65 26.64
C ASP A 102 -14.55 -13.67 25.72
N ASP A 103 -15.21 -12.53 25.55
CA ASP A 103 -16.40 -12.36 24.70
C ASP A 103 -16.09 -11.92 23.26
N ILE A 104 -14.81 -11.66 22.96
CA ILE A 104 -14.34 -11.28 21.62
C ILE A 104 -14.26 -12.49 20.69
N LEU A 105 -14.42 -12.23 19.40
CA LEU A 105 -14.21 -13.21 18.34
C LEU A 105 -13.08 -12.77 17.43
N ILE A 106 -12.33 -13.73 16.88
CA ILE A 106 -11.23 -13.48 15.97
C ILE A 106 -11.53 -14.13 14.63
N THR A 107 -11.25 -13.44 13.53
CA THR A 107 -11.40 -13.99 12.18
C THR A 107 -10.04 -14.22 11.52
N ASP A 108 -9.94 -15.23 10.64
CA ASP A 108 -8.72 -15.47 9.84
C ASP A 108 -8.65 -14.68 8.52
N GLY A 109 -9.59 -13.76 8.32
CA GLY A 109 -9.70 -12.89 7.16
C GLY A 109 -10.93 -11.98 7.26
N ASN A 110 -11.34 -11.36 6.14
CA ASN A 110 -12.51 -10.49 6.10
C ASN A 110 -13.73 -11.21 6.68
N ALA A 111 -14.27 -10.67 7.77
CA ALA A 111 -15.39 -11.26 8.49
C ALA A 111 -16.67 -11.29 7.67
N ALA A 112 -16.76 -10.67 6.49
CA ALA A 112 -17.91 -10.76 5.59
C ALA A 112 -17.80 -11.89 4.53
N SER A 113 -16.61 -12.45 4.28
CA SER A 113 -16.40 -13.50 3.25
C SER A 113 -16.73 -14.91 3.75
N SER A 114 -17.48 -15.69 2.98
CA SER A 114 -17.92 -17.05 3.32
C SER A 114 -16.79 -18.00 3.72
N GLU A 115 -15.59 -17.81 3.18
CA GLU A 115 -14.41 -18.63 3.38
C GLU A 115 -13.71 -18.32 4.71
N THR A 116 -14.00 -17.16 5.31
CA THR A 116 -13.43 -16.74 6.59
C THR A 116 -14.02 -17.52 7.74
N GLN A 117 -13.13 -18.08 8.55
CA GLN A 117 -13.48 -18.73 9.81
C GLN A 117 -13.49 -17.72 10.95
N ILE A 118 -14.41 -17.90 11.89
CA ILE A 118 -14.60 -17.04 13.06
C ILE A 118 -14.44 -17.91 14.30
N TYR A 119 -13.52 -17.53 15.17
CA TYR A 119 -13.10 -18.30 16.32
C TYR A 119 -13.45 -17.56 17.61
N ARG A 120 -13.97 -18.31 18.58
CA ARG A 120 -13.85 -17.91 19.98
C ARG A 120 -12.39 -18.06 20.39
N LYS A 121 -11.95 -17.23 21.33
CA LYS A 121 -10.56 -17.25 21.83
C LYS A 121 -10.07 -18.64 22.27
N SER A 122 -10.95 -19.44 22.88
CA SER A 122 -10.67 -20.82 23.31
C SER A 122 -10.42 -21.81 22.16
N GLU A 123 -10.89 -21.50 20.95
CA GLU A 123 -10.80 -22.38 19.77
C GLU A 123 -9.53 -22.12 18.95
N ILE A 124 -8.81 -21.03 19.24
CA ILE A 124 -7.66 -20.58 18.46
C ILE A 124 -6.43 -21.43 18.81
N LYS A 125 -6.15 -22.43 17.97
CA LYS A 125 -4.95 -23.29 18.12
C LYS A 125 -3.64 -22.52 17.90
N ASN A 126 -3.60 -21.59 16.95
CA ASN A 126 -2.41 -20.81 16.64
C ASN A 126 -2.75 -19.40 16.15
N ILE A 127 -2.90 -18.47 17.10
CA ILE A 127 -3.18 -17.05 16.80
C ILE A 127 -2.05 -16.40 15.98
N LYS A 128 -0.82 -16.91 16.04
CA LYS A 128 0.34 -16.30 15.35
C LYS A 128 0.16 -16.32 13.84
N ASN A 129 -0.50 -17.34 13.28
CA ASN A 129 -0.78 -17.45 11.85
C ASN A 129 -1.80 -16.41 11.37
N ILE A 130 -2.74 -16.00 12.23
CA ILE A 130 -3.68 -14.92 11.93
C ILE A 130 -2.95 -13.58 12.05
N ILE A 131 -2.18 -13.39 13.12
CA ILE A 131 -1.45 -12.13 13.35
C ILE A 131 -0.34 -11.89 12.33
N SER A 132 0.24 -12.93 11.71
CA SER A 132 1.32 -12.79 10.74
C SER A 132 0.92 -11.99 9.49
N VAL A 133 -0.37 -11.75 9.27
CA VAL A 133 -0.85 -10.88 8.18
C VAL A 133 -0.36 -9.44 8.31
N LYS A 134 0.03 -9.00 9.52
CA LYS A 134 0.65 -7.68 9.73
C LYS A 134 1.98 -7.51 9.00
N ASP A 135 2.66 -8.62 8.71
CA ASP A 135 3.97 -8.64 8.06
C ASP A 135 3.83 -8.73 6.53
N MET A 136 2.59 -8.78 6.03
CA MET A 136 2.31 -8.80 4.59
C MET A 136 2.48 -7.41 3.97
N GLU A 137 3.31 -7.32 2.94
CA GLU A 137 3.53 -6.07 2.18
C GLU A 137 2.56 -5.90 1.01
N TYR A 138 2.04 -7.01 0.49
CA TYR A 138 1.10 -7.12 -0.63
C TYR A 138 0.16 -8.30 -0.44
N TRP A 139 -0.88 -8.37 -1.29
CA TRP A 139 -1.89 -9.42 -1.27
C TRP A 139 -2.40 -9.73 -2.67
N ARG A 140 -3.09 -10.86 -2.80
CA ARG A 140 -3.75 -11.37 -4.01
C ARG A 140 -5.04 -12.10 -3.67
N GLU A 141 -5.94 -12.13 -4.64
CA GLU A 141 -7.21 -12.86 -4.54
C GLU A 141 -6.94 -14.37 -4.58
N GLU A 142 -6.10 -14.82 -5.54
CA GLU A 142 -5.95 -16.22 -5.93
C GLU A 142 -5.34 -17.12 -4.84
N ASP A 143 -4.50 -16.56 -3.96
CA ASP A 143 -3.92 -17.30 -2.81
C ASP A 143 -4.68 -17.04 -1.49
N GLY A 144 -5.78 -16.29 -1.56
CA GLY A 144 -6.62 -15.88 -0.44
C GLY A 144 -5.96 -14.88 0.52
N SER A 145 -4.77 -14.36 0.19
CA SER A 145 -4.04 -13.43 1.06
C SER A 145 -4.76 -12.08 1.17
N LYS A 146 -5.50 -11.66 0.15
CA LYS A 146 -6.37 -10.46 0.17
C LYS A 146 -7.48 -10.57 1.21
N ARG A 147 -8.14 -11.72 1.29
CA ARG A 147 -9.11 -12.01 2.38
C ARG A 147 -8.41 -12.02 3.73
N LYS A 148 -7.29 -12.74 3.86
CA LYS A 148 -6.57 -12.94 5.13
C LYS A 148 -6.03 -11.64 5.74
N ILE A 149 -5.49 -10.72 4.93
CA ILE A 149 -4.96 -9.45 5.45
C ILE A 149 -6.02 -8.55 6.08
N MET A 150 -7.29 -8.78 5.76
CA MET A 150 -8.45 -8.13 6.39
C MET A 150 -8.97 -8.89 7.62
N ALA A 151 -8.14 -9.73 8.26
CA ALA A 151 -8.50 -10.37 9.52
C ALA A 151 -8.90 -9.33 10.60
N GLU A 152 -9.91 -9.69 11.38
CA GLU A 152 -10.58 -8.80 12.34
C GLU A 152 -10.60 -9.42 13.74
N CYS A 153 -10.50 -8.56 14.75
CA CYS A 153 -10.97 -8.80 16.11
C CYS A 153 -12.34 -8.13 16.25
N LEU A 154 -13.37 -8.94 16.50
CA LEU A 154 -14.75 -8.51 16.66
C LEU A 154 -15.05 -8.35 18.15
N VAL A 155 -15.35 -7.12 18.56
CA VAL A 155 -15.67 -6.76 19.94
C VAL A 155 -17.17 -6.51 20.07
N PRO A 156 -17.91 -7.25 20.92
CA PRO A 156 -19.34 -7.03 21.07
C PRO A 156 -19.68 -5.60 21.47
N GLN A 157 -20.68 -5.01 20.82
CA GLN A 157 -21.27 -3.69 21.03
C GLN A 157 -20.30 -2.51 20.86
N CYS A 158 -19.25 -2.42 21.67
CA CYS A 158 -18.33 -1.30 21.64
C CYS A 158 -16.93 -1.64 22.16
N VAL A 159 -15.95 -0.87 21.68
CA VAL A 159 -14.63 -0.72 22.28
C VAL A 159 -14.64 0.51 23.16
N ASP A 160 -14.54 0.30 24.48
CA ASP A 160 -14.46 1.38 25.45
C ASP A 160 -13.27 2.34 25.16
N PRO A 161 -13.46 3.67 25.28
CA PRO A 161 -12.41 4.66 25.06
C PRO A 161 -11.08 4.39 25.79
N ARG A 162 -11.10 3.73 26.95
CA ARG A 162 -9.89 3.39 27.73
C ARG A 162 -8.89 2.50 26.97
N TYR A 163 -9.37 1.75 25.98
CA TYR A 163 -8.53 0.90 25.14
C TYR A 163 -7.89 1.66 24.00
N ILE A 164 -8.34 2.88 23.67
CA ILE A 164 -7.74 3.68 22.61
C ILE A 164 -6.35 4.16 23.09
N SER A 165 -5.33 3.96 22.26
CA SER A 165 -3.93 4.31 22.58
C SER A 165 -3.39 5.48 21.76
N ALA A 166 -3.79 5.59 20.49
CA ALA A 166 -3.32 6.64 19.60
C ALA A 166 -4.29 6.83 18.42
N ILE A 167 -4.13 7.96 17.72
CA ILE A 167 -4.76 8.23 16.43
C ILE A 167 -3.67 8.46 15.39
N TYR A 168 -3.70 7.68 14.32
CA TYR A 168 -2.81 7.83 13.18
C TYR A 168 -3.50 8.61 12.05
N VAL A 169 -2.75 9.51 11.44
CA VAL A 169 -3.22 10.41 10.36
C VAL A 169 -2.18 10.53 9.25
N SER A 170 -2.55 11.10 8.10
CA SER A 170 -1.68 11.14 6.90
C SER A 170 -0.41 11.96 7.08
N ASP A 171 -0.48 13.09 7.78
CA ASP A 171 0.60 14.07 7.84
C ASP A 171 0.50 14.99 9.08
N HIS A 172 1.54 15.81 9.26
CA HIS A 172 1.67 16.69 10.43
C HIS A 172 0.62 17.81 10.47
N GLU A 173 0.12 18.28 9.33
CA GLU A 173 -0.90 19.32 9.27
C GLU A 173 -2.23 18.76 9.77
N VAL A 174 -2.62 17.58 9.28
CA VAL A 174 -3.80 16.86 9.74
C VAL A 174 -3.69 16.53 11.23
N ALA A 175 -2.51 16.12 11.70
CA ALA A 175 -2.28 15.86 13.12
C ALA A 175 -2.51 17.10 13.99
N SER A 176 -2.00 18.26 13.55
CA SER A 176 -2.18 19.55 14.23
C SER A 176 -3.65 19.96 14.28
N ASN A 177 -4.36 19.84 13.16
CA ASN A 177 -5.77 20.18 13.05
C ASN A 177 -6.65 19.27 13.92
N LEU A 178 -6.38 17.96 13.91
CA LEU A 178 -7.12 17.01 14.75
C LEU A 178 -6.89 17.26 16.24
N LYS A 179 -5.65 17.54 16.67
CA LYS A 179 -5.34 17.88 18.07
C LYS A 179 -6.17 19.06 18.58
N LYS A 180 -6.34 20.10 17.75
CA LYS A 180 -7.22 21.24 18.05
C LYS A 180 -8.68 20.81 18.18
N ALA A 181 -9.18 20.02 17.22
CA ALA A 181 -10.57 19.55 17.20
C ALA A 181 -10.94 18.66 18.41
N ILE A 182 -9.97 17.94 18.98
CA ILE A 182 -10.17 17.12 20.19
C ILE A 182 -9.80 17.86 21.49
N ASN A 183 -9.71 19.20 21.46
CA ASN A 183 -9.35 20.05 22.60
C ASN A 183 -8.05 19.64 23.33
N ASN A 184 -7.05 19.16 22.57
CA ASN A 184 -5.78 18.66 23.11
C ASN A 184 -5.95 17.61 24.22
N ARG A 185 -6.99 16.74 24.12
CA ARG A 185 -7.07 15.52 24.93
C ARG A 185 -5.71 14.80 24.92
N ASN A 186 -5.33 14.22 26.04
CA ASN A 186 -4.02 13.57 26.23
C ASN A 186 -3.94 12.20 25.52
N ILE A 187 -4.13 12.21 24.21
CA ILE A 187 -3.99 11.08 23.31
C ILE A 187 -2.98 11.44 22.21
N PRO A 188 -1.98 10.58 21.94
CA PRO A 188 -1.08 10.75 20.81
C PRO A 188 -1.83 10.82 19.48
N VAL A 189 -1.61 11.90 18.73
CA VAL A 189 -1.98 12.01 17.32
C VAL A 189 -0.69 11.98 16.51
N ILE A 190 -0.50 10.91 15.73
CA ILE A 190 0.77 10.53 15.11
C ILE A 190 0.62 10.59 13.58
N PRO A 191 1.39 11.43 12.88
CA PRO A 191 1.45 11.40 11.43
C PRO A 191 2.24 10.17 10.98
N ASP A 192 1.60 9.30 10.20
CA ASP A 192 2.20 8.10 9.63
C ASP A 192 1.62 7.84 8.22
N PRO A 193 2.22 8.45 7.18
CA PRO A 193 1.71 8.34 5.81
C PRO A 193 1.66 6.88 5.30
N THR A 194 2.50 5.99 5.84
CA THR A 194 2.59 4.60 5.35
C THR A 194 1.32 3.80 5.56
N PHE A 195 0.55 4.11 6.61
CA PHE A 195 -0.74 3.48 6.82
C PHE A 195 -1.73 3.82 5.71
N PHE A 196 -1.58 4.97 5.06
CA PHE A 196 -2.48 5.49 4.04
C PHE A 196 -1.96 5.24 2.61
N PHE A 197 -1.08 4.25 2.42
CA PHE A 197 -0.45 3.92 1.13
C PHE A 197 0.37 5.06 0.53
N LEU A 198 0.78 6.03 1.34
CA LEU A 198 1.65 7.12 0.93
C LEU A 198 3.12 6.78 1.21
N PRO A 199 4.05 7.39 0.46
CA PRO A 199 5.48 7.27 0.78
C PRO A 199 5.82 7.92 2.13
N ASN A 200 6.88 7.43 2.76
CA ASN A 200 7.45 8.03 3.98
C ASN A 200 7.98 9.44 3.73
N ARG A 201 8.57 9.63 2.55
CA ARG A 201 9.26 10.86 2.18
C ARG A 201 9.20 11.04 0.67
N GLU A 202 8.96 12.28 0.27
CA GLU A 202 9.10 12.72 -1.11
C GLU A 202 9.99 13.97 -1.14
N ILE A 203 10.99 13.96 -2.02
CA ILE A 203 11.94 15.08 -2.21
C ILE A 203 11.77 15.58 -3.62
N LYS A 204 11.19 16.77 -3.78
CA LYS A 204 11.03 17.39 -5.09
C LYS A 204 12.38 17.91 -5.60
N LEU A 205 12.78 17.47 -6.79
CA LEU A 205 14.02 17.90 -7.44
C LEU A 205 13.75 18.96 -8.51
N THR A 206 12.71 18.77 -9.32
CA THR A 206 12.25 19.72 -10.34
C THR A 206 10.72 19.82 -10.31
N GLN A 207 10.11 20.53 -11.27
CA GLN A 207 8.65 20.55 -11.40
C GLN A 207 8.05 19.15 -11.61
N ASN A 208 8.74 18.30 -12.39
CA ASN A 208 8.25 16.99 -12.83
C ASN A 208 8.96 15.81 -12.15
N LEU A 209 10.13 16.02 -11.55
CA LEU A 209 10.94 14.95 -10.98
C LEU A 209 10.98 15.03 -9.45
N SER A 210 10.68 13.93 -8.78
CA SER A 210 10.88 13.77 -7.33
C SER A 210 11.56 12.43 -7.00
N LEU A 211 12.23 12.40 -5.84
CA LEU A 211 12.67 11.16 -5.19
C LEU A 211 11.61 10.72 -4.19
N VAL A 212 11.39 9.42 -4.09
CA VAL A 212 10.36 8.82 -3.24
C VAL A 212 10.97 7.71 -2.37
N GLU A 213 10.73 7.77 -1.07
CA GLU A 213 10.98 6.67 -0.15
C GLU A 213 9.65 6.01 0.20
N GLY A 214 9.38 4.85 -0.40
CA GLY A 214 8.10 4.16 -0.23
C GLY A 214 7.96 2.95 -1.14
N ASP A 215 6.76 2.40 -1.18
CA ASP A 215 6.43 1.22 -1.96
C ASP A 215 5.97 1.62 -3.38
N MET A 216 6.82 1.37 -4.37
CA MET A 216 6.56 1.74 -5.76
C MET A 216 5.31 1.07 -6.35
N PHE A 217 4.89 -0.09 -5.83
CA PHE A 217 3.70 -0.77 -6.35
C PHE A 217 2.37 -0.19 -5.87
N PHE A 218 2.43 0.82 -4.98
CA PHE A 218 1.28 1.67 -4.64
C PHE A 218 1.38 3.06 -5.30
N SER A 219 2.36 3.26 -6.19
CA SER A 219 2.45 4.48 -6.98
C SER A 219 1.21 4.65 -7.84
N ARG A 220 0.75 5.89 -7.97
CA ARG A 220 -0.33 6.29 -8.89
C ARG A 220 0.18 6.67 -10.28
N MET A 221 1.46 6.44 -10.56
CA MET A 221 2.02 6.64 -11.89
C MET A 221 1.45 5.61 -12.87
N GLN A 222 1.23 6.03 -14.12
CA GLN A 222 0.68 5.17 -15.16
C GLN A 222 1.63 4.00 -15.45
N THR A 223 2.93 4.28 -15.56
CA THR A 223 3.93 3.28 -15.92
C THR A 223 4.86 2.99 -14.76
N LEU A 224 4.96 1.72 -14.35
CA LEU A 224 5.88 1.24 -13.34
C LEU A 224 7.09 0.58 -14.00
N THR A 225 8.29 1.08 -13.72
CA THR A 225 9.51 0.50 -14.27
C THR A 225 9.97 -0.68 -13.41
N VAL A 226 10.34 -1.79 -14.06
CA VAL A 226 10.81 -2.99 -13.37
C VAL A 226 12.20 -3.32 -13.88
N SER A 227 13.20 -3.25 -13.00
CA SER A 227 14.56 -3.68 -13.34
C SER A 227 14.59 -5.20 -13.56
N VAL A 228 14.98 -5.64 -14.75
CA VAL A 228 15.00 -7.05 -15.14
C VAL A 228 16.33 -7.46 -15.78
N ASN A 229 16.45 -8.75 -16.10
CA ASN A 229 17.50 -9.28 -16.98
C ASN A 229 16.92 -9.69 -18.33
N THR A 230 17.78 -10.05 -19.28
CA THR A 230 17.38 -10.46 -20.64
C THR A 230 17.23 -11.98 -20.82
N VAL A 231 17.15 -12.77 -19.74
CA VAL A 231 17.04 -14.25 -19.81
C VAL A 231 15.78 -14.81 -19.14
N GLY A 232 14.77 -13.96 -18.87
CA GLY A 232 13.45 -14.43 -18.46
C GLY A 232 13.34 -14.94 -17.02
N VAL A 233 14.22 -14.50 -16.10
CA VAL A 233 14.18 -14.92 -14.69
C VAL A 233 13.89 -13.74 -13.75
N MET A 234 12.86 -13.83 -12.91
CA MET A 234 12.58 -12.86 -11.84
C MET A 234 12.71 -13.56 -10.47
N GLY A 235 13.90 -13.48 -9.85
CA GLY A 235 14.23 -14.31 -8.69
C GLY A 235 14.33 -13.60 -7.34
N LYS A 236 14.62 -12.29 -7.31
CA LYS A 236 14.80 -11.52 -6.06
C LYS A 236 14.34 -10.07 -6.22
N GLY A 237 14.12 -9.39 -5.09
CA GLY A 237 13.80 -7.96 -5.02
C GLY A 237 12.54 -7.57 -5.77
N LEU A 238 12.54 -6.37 -6.34
CA LEU A 238 11.43 -5.80 -7.10
C LEU A 238 10.91 -6.74 -8.20
N ALA A 239 11.81 -7.35 -8.98
CA ALA A 239 11.44 -8.29 -10.04
C ALA A 239 10.68 -9.50 -9.47
N SER A 240 11.14 -10.07 -8.35
CA SER A 240 10.44 -11.17 -7.69
C SER A 240 9.05 -10.74 -7.22
N ARG A 241 8.91 -9.53 -6.67
CA ARG A 241 7.60 -9.00 -6.27
C ARG A 241 6.67 -8.88 -7.47
N VAL A 242 7.14 -8.42 -8.63
CA VAL A 242 6.35 -8.43 -9.87
C VAL A 242 5.92 -9.83 -10.25
N LYS A 243 6.82 -10.81 -10.24
CA LYS A 243 6.48 -12.20 -10.59
C LYS A 243 5.33 -12.76 -9.76
N TYR A 244 5.32 -12.48 -8.46
CA TYR A 244 4.26 -12.97 -7.58
C TYR A 244 3.02 -12.09 -7.66
N GLN A 245 3.17 -10.76 -7.56
CA GLN A 245 2.03 -9.84 -7.49
C GLN A 245 1.32 -9.67 -8.85
N PHE A 246 2.06 -9.78 -9.97
CA PHE A 246 1.58 -9.61 -11.35
C PHE A 246 2.07 -10.76 -12.25
N PRO A 247 1.52 -11.98 -12.10
CA PRO A 247 1.95 -13.14 -12.87
C PRO A 247 1.84 -12.95 -14.39
N ASP A 248 0.86 -12.17 -14.85
CA ASP A 248 0.68 -11.78 -16.25
C ASP A 248 1.89 -11.01 -16.79
N VAL A 249 2.41 -10.05 -16.03
CA VAL A 249 3.63 -9.29 -16.39
C VAL A 249 4.84 -10.22 -16.50
N TYR A 250 4.91 -11.23 -15.66
CA TYR A 250 5.99 -12.23 -15.73
C TYR A 250 5.92 -13.08 -17.00
N VAL A 251 4.73 -13.50 -17.42
CA VAL A 251 4.55 -14.25 -18.68
C VAL A 251 4.99 -13.39 -19.88
N VAL A 252 4.54 -12.14 -19.95
CA VAL A 252 4.93 -11.19 -21.01
C VAL A 252 6.45 -10.97 -21.01
N PHE A 253 7.05 -10.80 -19.83
CA PHE A 253 8.50 -10.67 -19.69
C PHE A 253 9.26 -11.87 -20.23
N GLN A 254 8.82 -13.10 -19.92
CA GLN A 254 9.45 -14.32 -20.43
C GLN A 254 9.35 -14.43 -21.95
N ASP A 255 8.19 -14.10 -22.52
CA ASP A 255 7.97 -14.10 -23.96
C ASP A 255 8.85 -13.06 -24.68
N ALA A 256 8.91 -11.82 -24.16
CA ALA A 256 9.78 -10.77 -24.69
C ALA A 256 11.27 -11.15 -24.65
N CYS A 257 11.73 -11.86 -23.61
CA CYS A 257 13.09 -12.41 -23.58
C CYS A 257 13.29 -13.49 -24.64
N LYS A 258 12.35 -14.44 -24.78
CA LYS A 258 12.43 -15.54 -25.76
C LYS A 258 12.46 -15.02 -27.19
N LYS A 259 11.68 -13.98 -27.49
CA LYS A 259 11.62 -13.30 -28.79
C LYS A 259 12.77 -12.32 -29.04
N LYS A 260 13.64 -12.08 -28.05
CA LYS A 260 14.72 -11.08 -28.10
C LYS A 260 14.20 -9.66 -28.37
N GLU A 261 12.99 -9.36 -27.90
CA GLU A 261 12.41 -8.01 -27.97
C GLU A 261 12.89 -7.11 -26.83
N LEU A 262 13.32 -7.74 -25.73
CA LEU A 262 13.91 -7.09 -24.56
C LEU A 262 15.44 -7.15 -24.60
N GLU A 263 16.07 -6.01 -24.84
CA GLU A 263 17.53 -5.91 -24.98
C GLU A 263 18.10 -4.70 -24.24
N PHE A 264 19.41 -4.68 -24.04
CA PHE A 264 20.09 -3.52 -23.47
C PHE A 264 19.88 -2.28 -24.34
N GLY A 265 19.43 -1.19 -23.72
CA GLY A 265 19.07 0.03 -24.46
C GLY A 265 17.71 -0.03 -25.15
N LYS A 266 16.98 -1.14 -25.04
CA LYS A 266 15.63 -1.30 -25.57
C LYS A 266 14.72 -1.97 -24.52
N PRO A 267 14.27 -1.19 -23.51
CA PRO A 267 13.22 -1.63 -22.61
C PRO A 267 11.96 -2.09 -23.36
N TYR A 268 11.20 -2.98 -22.73
CA TYR A 268 9.93 -3.47 -23.28
C TYR A 268 8.77 -2.86 -22.50
N LEU A 269 7.85 -2.20 -23.20
CA LEU A 269 6.66 -1.59 -22.60
C LEU A 269 5.47 -2.54 -22.73
N TYR A 270 4.98 -3.03 -21.59
CA TYR A 270 3.73 -3.78 -21.52
C TYR A 270 2.56 -2.87 -21.15
N LYS A 271 1.69 -2.60 -22.13
CA LYS A 271 0.48 -1.80 -22.00
C LYS A 271 -0.67 -2.64 -21.44
N ARG A 272 -0.60 -2.96 -20.15
CA ARG A 272 -1.58 -3.81 -19.46
C ARG A 272 -2.96 -3.14 -19.45
N GLU A 273 -3.99 -3.88 -19.84
CA GLU A 273 -5.36 -3.34 -19.89
C GLU A 273 -6.08 -3.41 -18.55
N SER A 274 -5.71 -4.36 -17.69
CA SER A 274 -6.35 -4.54 -16.39
C SER A 274 -5.93 -3.46 -15.38
N SER A 275 -6.90 -2.93 -14.64
CA SER A 275 -6.65 -1.93 -13.59
C SER A 275 -5.99 -2.57 -12.37
N LEU A 276 -4.92 -1.95 -11.85
CA LEU A 276 -4.30 -2.35 -10.58
C LEU A 276 -5.27 -2.20 -9.40
N ASP A 277 -6.12 -1.17 -9.43
CA ASP A 277 -7.05 -0.87 -8.36
C ASP A 277 -8.09 -1.98 -8.17
N ALA A 278 -8.54 -2.59 -9.27
CA ALA A 278 -9.47 -3.71 -9.23
C ALA A 278 -8.91 -4.92 -8.45
N PHE A 279 -7.61 -5.18 -8.53
CA PHE A 279 -6.97 -6.28 -7.79
C PHE A 279 -6.73 -5.92 -6.32
N LEU A 280 -6.31 -4.69 -6.05
CA LEU A 280 -5.90 -4.27 -4.71
C LEU A 280 -7.09 -3.93 -3.79
N ALA A 281 -8.15 -3.32 -4.33
CA ALA A 281 -9.32 -2.91 -3.56
C ALA A 281 -10.24 -4.10 -3.24
N GLU A 282 -10.93 -4.02 -2.10
CA GLU A 282 -12.06 -4.90 -1.80
C GLU A 282 -13.22 -4.64 -2.78
N ASP A 283 -13.86 -5.69 -3.30
CA ASP A 283 -14.90 -5.60 -4.36
C ASP A 283 -14.46 -4.65 -5.52
N GLY A 284 -13.17 -4.72 -5.90
CA GLY A 284 -12.54 -3.78 -6.83
C GLY A 284 -13.12 -3.81 -8.24
N GLU A 285 -13.72 -4.92 -8.65
CA GLU A 285 -14.48 -5.07 -9.90
C GLU A 285 -15.71 -4.16 -9.99
N LYS A 286 -16.20 -3.63 -8.86
CA LYS A 286 -17.36 -2.73 -8.79
C LYS A 286 -16.99 -1.24 -8.80
N LEU A 287 -15.70 -0.90 -8.90
CA LEU A 287 -15.28 0.49 -8.97
C LEU A 287 -15.67 1.10 -10.33
N SER A 288 -16.38 2.24 -10.30
CA SER A 288 -16.83 2.95 -11.50
C SER A 288 -15.72 3.78 -12.16
N ASP A 289 -14.82 4.35 -11.35
CA ASP A 289 -13.72 5.23 -11.78
C ASP A 289 -12.37 4.56 -11.56
N LEU A 290 -12.13 3.43 -12.23
CA LEU A 290 -10.83 2.76 -12.18
C LEU A 290 -9.75 3.68 -12.77
N ASN A 291 -8.60 3.84 -12.08
CA ASN A 291 -7.42 4.41 -12.74
C ASN A 291 -7.15 3.60 -14.01
N HIS A 292 -7.03 4.31 -15.13
CA HIS A 292 -6.66 3.76 -16.42
C HIS A 292 -5.33 2.99 -16.28
N GLN A 293 -5.35 1.71 -16.70
CA GLN A 293 -4.20 0.89 -17.12
C GLN A 293 -2.85 1.18 -16.44
N THR A 294 -2.44 0.33 -15.50
CA THR A 294 -1.06 0.35 -14.99
C THR A 294 -0.12 -0.39 -15.95
N TRP A 295 0.69 0.36 -16.68
CA TRP A 295 1.67 -0.19 -17.60
C TRP A 295 2.95 -0.59 -16.87
N PHE A 296 3.70 -1.51 -17.46
CA PHE A 296 4.99 -1.95 -16.93
C PHE A 296 6.10 -1.71 -17.96
N LEU A 297 7.13 -0.97 -17.58
CA LEU A 297 8.34 -0.81 -18.38
C LEU A 297 9.40 -1.81 -17.88
N LEU A 298 9.55 -2.92 -18.58
CA LEU A 298 10.55 -3.93 -18.29
C LEU A 298 11.91 -3.39 -18.74
N PHE A 299 12.76 -3.03 -17.78
CA PHE A 299 14.01 -2.30 -17.99
C PHE A 299 15.23 -3.20 -17.75
N PRO A 300 15.95 -3.64 -18.79
CA PRO A 300 17.12 -4.49 -18.63
C PRO A 300 18.27 -3.76 -17.94
N THR A 301 18.70 -4.29 -16.80
CA THR A 301 19.90 -3.81 -16.10
C THR A 301 21.01 -4.86 -16.06
N LYS A 302 20.68 -6.14 -16.36
CA LYS A 302 21.58 -7.30 -16.28
C LYS A 302 21.42 -8.18 -17.52
N ARG A 303 22.51 -8.72 -18.07
CA ARG A 303 22.40 -9.73 -19.14
C ARG A 303 21.91 -11.07 -18.62
N HIS A 304 22.36 -11.44 -17.43
CA HIS A 304 21.98 -12.67 -16.75
C HIS A 304 21.66 -12.36 -15.29
N TRP A 305 20.69 -13.06 -14.70
CA TRP A 305 20.24 -12.78 -13.32
C TRP A 305 21.34 -12.96 -12.26
N LYS A 306 22.39 -13.75 -12.56
CA LYS A 306 23.58 -13.93 -11.72
C LYS A 306 24.58 -12.77 -11.79
N ASN A 307 24.49 -11.91 -12.81
CA ASN A 307 25.46 -10.84 -13.02
C ASN A 307 25.12 -9.62 -12.16
N MET A 308 26.09 -8.73 -11.98
CA MET A 308 25.83 -7.37 -11.51
C MET A 308 25.18 -6.52 -12.60
N SER A 309 24.55 -5.43 -12.20
CA SER A 309 23.95 -4.48 -13.14
C SER A 309 25.03 -3.68 -13.88
N GLU A 310 24.81 -3.39 -15.17
CA GLU A 310 25.78 -2.67 -16.00
C GLU A 310 25.35 -1.21 -16.20
N ILE A 311 26.18 -0.26 -15.80
CA ILE A 311 25.88 1.18 -15.90
C ILE A 311 25.62 1.63 -17.34
N LYS A 312 26.39 1.13 -18.32
CA LYS A 312 26.20 1.44 -19.74
C LYS A 312 24.82 1.02 -20.26
N GLY A 313 24.30 -0.10 -19.75
CA GLY A 313 22.96 -0.57 -20.08
C GLY A 313 21.85 0.28 -19.47
N ILE A 314 22.09 0.80 -18.27
CA ILE A 314 21.19 1.77 -17.63
C ILE A 314 21.15 3.06 -18.43
N GLU A 315 22.30 3.61 -18.81
CA GLU A 315 22.37 4.83 -19.61
C GLU A 315 21.67 4.68 -20.96
N SER A 316 21.89 3.57 -21.68
CA SER A 316 21.22 3.35 -22.96
C SER A 316 19.70 3.17 -22.79
N GLY A 317 19.25 2.49 -21.74
CA GLY A 317 17.81 2.36 -21.46
C GLY A 317 17.17 3.69 -21.06
N LEU A 318 17.88 4.54 -20.31
CA LEU A 318 17.43 5.89 -19.97
C LEU A 318 17.33 6.78 -21.20
N ARG A 319 18.30 6.69 -22.13
CA ARG A 319 18.26 7.37 -23.41
C ARG A 319 17.03 6.95 -24.23
N TRP A 320 16.75 5.65 -24.29
CA TRP A 320 15.55 5.13 -24.95
C TRP A 320 14.27 5.74 -24.38
N ILE A 321 14.16 5.87 -23.06
CA ILE A 321 12.99 6.51 -22.42
C ILE A 321 12.83 7.95 -22.94
N VAL A 322 13.91 8.75 -22.92
CA VAL A 322 13.87 10.15 -23.40
C VAL A 322 13.41 10.23 -24.86
N GLU A 323 13.90 9.33 -25.71
CA GLU A 323 13.59 9.32 -27.14
C GLU A 323 12.17 8.80 -27.46
N ASN A 324 11.61 7.92 -26.63
CA ASN A 324 10.41 7.15 -26.99
C ASN A 324 9.18 7.41 -26.11
N TYR A 325 9.29 8.04 -24.93
CA TYR A 325 8.13 8.15 -24.02
C TYR A 325 6.90 8.81 -24.65
N LYS A 326 7.10 9.88 -25.45
CA LYS A 326 6.01 10.58 -26.17
C LYS A 326 5.36 9.66 -27.20
N LYS A 327 6.18 9.00 -28.02
CA LYS A 327 5.72 8.07 -29.06
C LYS A 327 4.97 6.88 -28.49
N GLU A 328 5.46 6.34 -27.38
CA GLU A 328 4.87 5.19 -26.71
C GLU A 328 3.61 5.55 -25.91
N GLY A 329 3.36 6.83 -25.65
CA GLY A 329 2.20 7.32 -24.91
C GLY A 329 2.34 7.22 -23.39
N ILE A 330 3.58 7.17 -22.87
CA ILE A 330 3.84 7.18 -21.42
C ILE A 330 3.52 8.58 -20.89
N LYS A 331 2.57 8.66 -19.95
CA LYS A 331 2.09 9.92 -19.35
C LYS A 331 2.68 10.21 -17.98
N SER A 332 3.15 9.20 -17.27
CA SER A 332 3.86 9.34 -16.01
C SER A 332 4.62 8.06 -15.65
N LEU A 333 5.69 8.18 -14.88
CA LEU A 333 6.67 7.09 -14.69
C LEU A 333 7.14 6.97 -13.24
N ALA A 334 7.02 5.77 -12.67
CA ALA A 334 7.73 5.38 -11.46
C ALA A 334 8.96 4.55 -11.84
N VAL A 335 10.14 4.94 -11.35
CA VAL A 335 11.42 4.29 -11.66
C VAL A 335 12.12 3.88 -10.36
N PRO A 336 12.51 2.63 -10.16
CA PRO A 336 13.32 2.26 -9.00
C PRO A 336 14.76 2.78 -9.19
N ALA A 337 15.53 2.90 -8.13
CA ALA A 337 16.98 3.15 -8.20
C ALA A 337 17.68 2.02 -9.01
N LEU A 338 17.88 2.27 -10.31
CA LEU A 338 18.22 1.23 -11.29
C LEU A 338 19.57 0.57 -10.96
N GLY A 339 19.58 -0.75 -10.82
CA GLY A 339 20.79 -1.52 -10.53
C GLY A 339 21.43 -1.25 -9.16
N CYS A 340 20.79 -0.45 -8.30
CA CYS A 340 21.21 -0.29 -6.90
C CYS A 340 20.72 -1.48 -6.04
N GLY A 341 21.17 -1.55 -4.78
CA GLY A 341 20.79 -2.63 -3.87
C GLY A 341 21.31 -3.99 -4.36
N LEU A 342 20.41 -4.90 -4.75
CA LEU A 342 20.75 -6.23 -5.28
C LEU A 342 21.45 -6.21 -6.65
N GLY A 343 21.50 -5.06 -7.33
CA GLY A 343 22.23 -4.87 -8.58
C GLY A 343 23.73 -4.57 -8.41
N GLY A 344 24.15 -4.16 -7.20
CA GLY A 344 25.55 -3.89 -6.86
C GLY A 344 26.10 -2.53 -7.30
N LEU A 345 25.30 -1.66 -7.91
CA LEU A 345 25.71 -0.28 -8.24
C LEU A 345 25.46 0.66 -7.06
N GLU A 346 26.30 1.68 -6.94
CA GLU A 346 26.18 2.71 -5.91
C GLU A 346 25.30 3.88 -6.37
N TRP A 347 24.41 4.34 -5.48
CA TRP A 347 23.51 5.46 -5.75
C TRP A 347 24.25 6.75 -6.09
N SER A 348 25.43 6.99 -5.51
CA SER A 348 26.25 8.17 -5.80
C SER A 348 26.63 8.31 -7.29
N ILE A 349 26.63 7.20 -8.03
CA ILE A 349 26.91 7.17 -9.47
C ILE A 349 25.60 7.11 -10.26
N VAL A 350 24.68 6.23 -9.85
CA VAL A 350 23.42 6.00 -10.57
C VAL A 350 22.45 7.17 -10.45
N GLY A 351 22.34 7.79 -9.28
CA GLY A 351 21.41 8.88 -9.00
C GLY A 351 21.58 10.07 -9.95
N PRO A 352 22.80 10.66 -10.06
CA PRO A 352 23.06 11.73 -11.02
C PRO A 352 22.83 11.32 -12.48
N LEU A 353 23.23 10.09 -12.85
CA LEU A 353 22.99 9.55 -14.18
C LEU A 353 21.48 9.49 -14.49
N MET A 354 20.67 8.94 -13.59
CA MET A 354 19.22 8.89 -13.76
C MET A 354 18.63 10.28 -13.89
N CYS A 355 19.02 11.22 -13.02
CA CYS A 355 18.48 12.59 -13.04
C CYS A 355 18.84 13.34 -14.33
N ARG A 356 20.04 13.15 -14.88
CA ARG A 356 20.48 13.73 -16.16
C ARG A 356 19.55 13.41 -17.34
N TYR A 357 18.95 12.22 -17.35
CA TYR A 357 18.02 11.81 -18.40
C TYR A 357 16.57 12.07 -18.03
N LEU A 358 16.16 11.74 -16.80
CA LEU A 358 14.76 11.82 -16.37
C LEU A 358 14.27 13.26 -16.20
N THR A 359 15.15 14.23 -15.95
CA THR A 359 14.77 15.66 -15.93
C THR A 359 14.33 16.20 -17.29
N LYS A 360 14.72 15.54 -18.40
CA LYS A 360 14.34 15.93 -19.76
C LYS A 360 12.89 15.55 -20.10
N LEU A 361 12.21 14.81 -19.24
CA LEU A 361 10.85 14.36 -19.47
C LEU A 361 9.85 15.45 -19.07
N GLU A 362 8.92 15.75 -19.96
CA GLU A 362 7.83 16.72 -19.74
C GLU A 362 6.64 16.10 -18.97
N ILE A 363 6.81 14.90 -18.42
CA ILE A 363 5.80 14.14 -17.68
C ILE A 363 6.21 13.96 -16.22
N PRO A 364 5.28 13.71 -15.28
CA PRO A 364 5.63 13.38 -13.90
C PRO A 364 6.48 12.10 -13.81
N VAL A 365 7.57 12.17 -13.05
CA VAL A 365 8.51 11.07 -12.80
C VAL A 365 8.85 10.99 -11.31
N GLN A 366 8.76 9.78 -10.75
CA GLN A 366 9.16 9.49 -9.38
C GLN A 366 10.29 8.45 -9.36
N ILE A 367 11.43 8.79 -8.76
CA ILE A 367 12.53 7.84 -8.54
C ILE A 367 12.39 7.25 -7.13
N TYR A 368 12.10 5.95 -7.05
CA TYR A 368 11.98 5.22 -5.79
C TYR A 368 13.36 4.78 -5.28
N LEU A 369 13.73 5.24 -4.09
CA LEU A 369 15.01 4.97 -3.46
C LEU A 369 15.15 3.48 -3.05
N PRO A 370 16.37 2.94 -2.96
CA PRO A 370 16.58 1.55 -2.53
C PRO A 370 16.04 1.30 -1.12
N LEU A 371 15.32 0.20 -0.94
CA LEU A 371 14.79 -0.20 0.38
C LEU A 371 15.88 -0.84 1.26
N GLU A 372 16.90 -1.44 0.63
CA GLU A 372 17.92 -2.24 1.31
C GLU A 372 19.01 -1.39 1.97
N LYS A 373 19.19 -0.13 1.54
CA LYS A 373 20.28 0.74 2.00
C LYS A 373 19.80 2.18 2.08
N ARG A 374 19.88 2.75 3.29
CA ARG A 374 19.64 4.19 3.49
C ARG A 374 20.70 5.00 2.74
N ILE A 375 20.24 5.92 1.91
CA ILE A 375 21.10 6.85 1.18
C ILE A 375 21.40 8.07 2.07
N PRO A 376 22.67 8.53 2.14
CA PRO A 376 23.01 9.77 2.84
C PRO A 376 22.25 10.99 2.28
N ASP A 377 21.73 11.85 3.15
CA ASP A 377 20.92 13.02 2.73
C ASP A 377 21.63 13.95 1.75
N VAL A 378 22.97 14.07 1.84
CA VAL A 378 23.78 14.84 0.88
C VAL A 378 23.60 14.32 -0.56
N GLN A 379 23.52 13.00 -0.74
CA GLN A 379 23.34 12.35 -2.05
C GLN A 379 21.89 12.38 -2.56
N LEU A 380 20.97 12.92 -1.76
CA LEU A 380 19.56 13.13 -2.14
C LEU A 380 19.27 14.60 -2.50
N SER A 381 20.24 15.49 -2.30
CA SER A 381 20.06 16.92 -2.55
C SER A 381 19.97 17.23 -4.06
N PRO A 382 19.17 18.22 -4.48
CA PRO A 382 19.16 18.70 -5.87
C PRO A 382 20.56 19.07 -6.36
N LYS A 383 21.37 19.73 -5.53
CA LYS A 383 22.76 20.08 -5.83
C LYS A 383 23.61 18.87 -6.24
N PHE A 384 23.52 17.77 -5.49
CA PHE A 384 24.29 16.57 -5.81
C PHE A 384 23.79 15.90 -7.10
N LEU A 385 22.47 15.81 -7.28
CA LEU A 385 21.85 15.01 -8.33
C LEU A 385 21.73 15.73 -9.68
N LEU A 386 21.67 17.06 -9.70
CA LEU A 386 21.40 17.86 -10.89
C LEU A 386 22.62 18.62 -11.41
N ASP A 387 23.58 18.97 -10.55
CA ASP A 387 24.74 19.79 -10.94
C ASP A 387 25.92 18.95 -11.49
N SER A 388 25.74 17.63 -11.68
CA SER A 388 26.79 16.66 -12.05
C SER A 388 26.80 16.25 -13.53
#